data_AF-A0A069AUR1-F1
#
_entry.id   AF-A0A069AUR1-F1
#
_cell.length_a   1.000
_cell.length_b   1.000
_cell.length_c   1.000
_cell.angle_alpha   90.00
_cell.angle_beta   90.00
_cell.angle_gamma   90.00
#
_symmetry.space_group_name_H-M   'P 1'
#
loop_
_entity.id
_entity.type
_entity.pdbx_description
1 polymer ?
#
loop_
_entity_poly.entity_id
_entity_poly.type
_entity_poly.pdbx_seq_one_letter_code
_entity_poly.pdbx_strand_id
1 'polypeptide(L)'
;MVILTAVLVLGIMGLIFGIVLDFASKKFAVEVDERVEAILGVLPGANCGGCGFPGCGGLANAIVEGNAPVNGCPVGGADVGAKVGEIMGISAEAGEKQVAKVICKGTCSSAKDKYEYEGISDCRAANVLNSGAKMCKFGCLGLGTCKDACKFDAISIVDGIAVIDEEKCVNCGKCKEVCPKGIIITKPESQEVVVECNSKEFGKAVKEKCTAGCIGCGMCVKACKFDAIIFEDKIAKIDPNKCVGCMQCVAKCPTKVISGDITKKKKVTIDQELCVGCTVCKKQCKFDAIEGELKEKHKVDADKCVGCHLCMEKMSKESY
;
A
#
# COMPACT_ATOMS: atom_id res chain seq x y z
N MET A 1 -44.57 5.91 60.54
CA MET A 1 -43.30 5.17 60.70
C MET A 1 -42.77 4.56 59.41
N VAL A 2 -43.56 3.77 58.68
CA VAL A 2 -43.09 3.00 57.50
C VAL A 2 -42.41 3.86 56.42
N ILE A 3 -42.94 5.03 56.10
CA ILE A 3 -42.34 5.95 55.12
C ILE A 3 -40.97 6.46 55.59
N LEU A 4 -40.87 6.83 56.87
CA LEU A 4 -39.61 7.30 57.46
C LEU A 4 -38.56 6.19 57.45
N THR A 5 -38.95 4.95 57.78
CA THR A 5 -38.07 3.79 57.74
C THR A 5 -37.61 3.48 56.31
N ALA A 6 -38.49 3.56 55.31
CA ALA A 6 -38.14 3.34 53.91
C ALA A 6 -37.15 4.38 53.38
N VAL A 7 -37.36 5.66 53.70
CA VAL A 7 -36.44 6.75 53.34
C VAL A 7 -35.08 6.54 53.99
N LEU A 8 -35.05 6.12 55.26
CA LEU A 8 -33.81 5.91 56.01
C LEU A 8 -33.02 4.72 55.45
N VAL A 9 -33.69 3.61 55.12
CA VAL A 9 -33.05 2.43 54.51
C VAL A 9 -32.48 2.74 53.12
N LEU A 10 -33.25 3.42 52.27
CA LEU A 10 -32.78 3.81 50.93
C LEU A 10 -31.62 4.82 51.00
N GLY A 11 -31.68 5.76 51.94
CA GLY A 11 -30.60 6.72 52.19
C GLY A 11 -29.30 6.05 52.64
N ILE A 12 -29.39 5.10 53.58
CA ILE A 12 -28.23 4.32 54.04
C ILE A 12 -27.64 3.48 52.90
N MET A 13 -28.48 2.78 52.13
CA MET A 13 -28.01 1.99 50.99
C MET A 13 -27.33 2.86 49.92
N GLY A 14 -27.91 4.02 49.61
CA GLY A 14 -27.30 4.98 48.68
C GLY A 14 -25.94 5.49 49.17
N LEU A 15 -25.82 5.78 50.47
CA LEU A 15 -24.56 6.21 51.07
C LEU A 15 -23.50 5.09 51.04
N ILE A 16 -23.89 3.85 51.34
CA ILE A 16 -22.99 2.68 51.27
C ILE A 16 -22.50 2.49 49.83
N PHE A 17 -23.41 2.47 48.85
CA PHE A 17 -23.00 2.31 47.44
C PHE A 17 -22.15 3.48 46.94
N GLY A 18 -22.44 4.71 47.35
CA GLY A 18 -21.63 5.87 47.03
C GLY A 18 -20.20 5.75 47.57
N ILE A 19 -20.04 5.34 48.84
CA ILE A 19 -18.72 5.12 49.45
C ILE A 19 -17.96 3.99 48.74
N VAL A 20 -18.63 2.89 48.43
CA VAL A 20 -18.01 1.76 47.71
C VAL A 20 -17.57 2.16 46.31
N LEU A 21 -18.38 2.93 45.59
CA LEU A 21 -18.03 3.42 44.25
C LEU A 21 -16.89 4.45 44.28
N ASP A 22 -16.86 5.37 45.25
CA ASP A 22 -15.75 6.32 45.41
C ASP A 22 -14.44 5.59 45.75
N PHE A 23 -14.50 4.61 46.66
CA PHE A 23 -13.35 3.78 46.99
C PHE A 23 -12.86 2.98 45.79
N ALA A 24 -13.77 2.32 45.06
CA ALA A 24 -13.43 1.58 43.85
C ALA A 24 -12.84 2.51 42.78
N SER A 25 -13.44 3.68 42.55
CA SER A 25 -12.96 4.66 41.56
C SER A 25 -11.55 5.13 41.87
N LYS A 26 -11.21 5.36 43.15
CA LYS A 26 -9.85 5.76 43.54
C LYS A 26 -8.86 4.60 43.50
N LYS A 27 -9.29 3.40 43.91
CA LYS A 27 -8.43 2.22 43.97
C LYS A 27 -8.05 1.70 42.58
N PHE A 28 -8.96 1.83 41.61
CA PHE A 28 -8.78 1.41 40.22
C PHE A 28 -8.55 2.58 39.26
N ALA A 29 -8.28 3.79 39.76
CA ALA A 29 -7.86 4.90 38.93
C ALA A 29 -6.53 4.54 38.28
N VAL A 30 -6.54 4.42 36.95
CA VAL A 30 -5.33 4.25 36.16
C VAL A 30 -4.80 5.64 35.87
N GLU A 31 -3.57 5.94 36.29
CA GLU A 31 -2.91 7.18 35.87
C GLU A 31 -2.72 7.13 34.36
N VAL A 32 -3.48 7.96 33.64
CA VAL A 32 -3.31 8.14 32.20
C VAL A 32 -2.14 9.08 32.02
N ASP A 33 -1.06 8.59 31.43
CA ASP A 33 0.09 9.40 31.07
C ASP A 33 -0.36 10.57 30.20
N GLU A 34 0.00 11.80 30.58
CA GLU A 34 -0.42 13.03 29.88
C GLU A 34 -0.03 13.02 28.39
N ARG A 35 1.01 12.26 28.03
CA ARG A 35 1.45 12.06 26.65
C ARG A 35 0.41 11.30 25.82
N VAL A 36 -0.37 10.40 26.41
CA VAL A 36 -1.43 9.66 25.70
C VAL A 36 -2.50 10.62 25.21
N GLU A 37 -2.97 11.51 26.09
CA GLU A 37 -3.98 12.52 25.74
C GLU A 37 -3.43 13.52 24.71
N ALA A 38 -2.16 13.93 24.87
CA ALA A 38 -1.49 14.79 23.88
C ALA A 38 -1.39 14.12 22.50
N ILE A 39 -1.02 12.85 22.44
CA ILE A 39 -0.96 12.08 21.19
C ILE A 39 -2.36 11.90 20.61
N LEU A 40 -3.35 11.57 21.44
CA LEU A 40 -4.73 11.42 20.99
C LEU A 40 -5.28 12.69 20.34
N GLY A 41 -4.91 13.86 20.87
CA GLY A 41 -5.30 15.17 20.34
C GLY A 41 -4.71 15.50 18.96
N VAL A 42 -3.56 14.90 18.59
CA VAL A 42 -2.96 15.09 17.26
C VAL A 42 -3.32 13.98 16.26
N LEU A 43 -3.83 12.85 16.73
CA LEU A 43 -4.28 11.75 15.86
C LEU A 43 -5.57 12.15 15.09
N PRO A 44 -5.81 11.62 13.88
CA PRO A 44 -6.99 11.95 13.08
C PRO A 44 -8.36 11.55 13.66
N GLY A 45 -8.41 10.86 14.81
CA GLY A 45 -9.66 10.40 15.42
C GLY A 45 -10.46 9.36 14.61
N ALA A 46 -9.93 8.85 13.50
CA ALA A 46 -10.66 8.01 12.55
C ALA A 46 -11.02 6.61 13.09
N ASN A 47 -10.34 6.14 14.14
CA ASN A 47 -10.54 4.83 14.77
C ASN A 47 -10.62 3.66 13.77
N CYS A 48 -9.83 3.72 12.69
CA CYS A 48 -9.96 2.77 11.58
C CYS A 48 -9.19 1.46 11.80
N GLY A 49 -8.29 1.38 12.79
CA GLY A 49 -7.47 0.20 13.05
C GLY A 49 -6.39 -0.08 12.00
N GLY A 50 -6.13 0.84 11.07
CA GLY A 50 -5.15 0.65 9.99
C GLY A 50 -3.70 0.49 10.47
N CYS A 51 -3.40 0.98 11.69
CA CYS A 51 -2.12 0.80 12.37
C CYS A 51 -1.99 -0.54 13.12
N GLY A 52 -3.04 -1.37 13.16
CA GLY A 52 -3.07 -2.63 13.90
C GLY A 52 -3.49 -2.52 15.38
N PHE A 53 -3.78 -1.31 15.88
CA PHE A 53 -4.21 -1.07 17.26
C PHE A 53 -5.72 -0.78 17.36
N PRO A 54 -6.35 -1.05 18.52
CA PRO A 54 -7.77 -0.80 18.74
C PRO A 54 -8.04 0.71 18.88
N GLY A 55 -8.31 1.35 17.74
CA GLY A 55 -8.63 2.78 17.67
C GLY A 55 -7.42 3.70 17.89
N CYS A 56 -7.69 5.00 17.92
CA CYS A 56 -6.67 6.03 18.10
C CYS A 56 -6.07 6.02 19.51
N GLY A 57 -6.89 5.79 20.55
CA GLY A 57 -6.41 5.65 21.93
C GLY A 57 -5.50 4.45 22.13
N GLY A 58 -5.82 3.31 21.49
CA GLY A 58 -4.96 2.13 21.52
C GLY A 58 -3.58 2.39 20.88
N LEU A 59 -3.54 3.11 19.76
CA LEU A 59 -2.27 3.54 19.15
C LEU A 59 -1.52 4.53 20.05
N ALA A 60 -2.20 5.52 20.64
CA ALA A 60 -1.59 6.50 21.52
C ALA A 60 -0.90 5.84 22.73
N ASN A 61 -1.61 4.92 23.41
CA ASN A 61 -1.04 4.12 24.50
C ASN A 61 0.17 3.31 24.04
N ALA A 62 0.05 2.60 22.91
CA ALA A 62 1.14 1.78 22.40
C ALA A 62 2.39 2.60 22.04
N ILE A 63 2.23 3.84 21.56
CA ILE A 63 3.35 4.74 21.28
C ILE A 63 4.05 5.14 22.58
N VAL A 64 3.29 5.52 23.63
CA VAL A 64 3.85 5.91 24.94
C VAL A 64 4.57 4.73 25.61
N GLU A 65 4.04 3.51 25.48
CA GLU A 65 4.65 2.29 26.00
C GLU A 65 5.86 1.80 25.17
N GLY A 66 6.13 2.40 24.01
CA GLY A 66 7.21 1.97 23.10
C GLY A 66 6.87 0.72 22.27
N ASN A 67 5.60 0.29 22.27
CA ASN A 67 5.08 -0.84 21.50
C ASN A 67 4.70 -0.47 20.06
N ALA A 68 4.72 0.83 19.71
CA ALA A 68 4.45 1.34 18.37
C ALA A 68 5.39 2.51 18.01
N PRO A 69 5.77 2.66 16.73
CA PRO A 69 6.58 3.80 16.30
C PRO A 69 5.75 5.09 16.28
N VAL A 70 6.39 6.24 16.45
CA VAL A 70 5.75 7.57 16.46
C VAL A 70 5.05 7.92 15.15
N ASN A 71 5.50 7.34 14.04
CA ASN A 71 4.88 7.45 12.71
C ASN A 71 3.87 6.32 12.41
N GLY A 72 3.40 5.62 13.44
CA GLY A 72 2.55 4.43 13.31
C GLY A 72 1.15 4.67 12.75
N CYS A 73 0.70 5.93 12.62
CA CYS A 73 -0.61 6.25 12.05
C CYS A 73 -0.55 6.38 10.52
N PRO A 74 -1.04 5.39 9.74
CA PRO A 74 -1.00 5.46 8.28
C PRO A 74 -1.89 6.58 7.71
N VAL A 75 -2.98 6.91 8.42
CA VAL A 75 -3.94 7.95 8.00
C VAL A 75 -3.39 9.35 8.24
N GLY A 76 -2.67 9.54 9.35
CA GLY A 76 -2.08 10.82 9.72
C GLY A 76 -0.80 11.15 8.96
N GLY A 77 -0.14 10.13 8.39
CA GLY A 77 1.06 10.31 7.59
C GLY A 77 2.22 10.99 8.34
N ALA A 78 3.11 11.62 7.57
CA ALA A 78 4.29 12.29 8.09
C ALA A 78 3.95 13.45 9.04
N ASP A 79 2.88 14.20 8.75
CA ASP A 79 2.48 15.37 9.55
C ASP A 79 2.10 14.99 10.99
N VAL A 80 1.29 13.94 11.15
CA VAL A 80 0.94 13.43 12.47
C VAL A 80 2.15 12.77 13.12
N GLY A 81 2.96 12.02 12.36
CA GLY A 81 4.19 11.44 12.87
C GLY A 81 5.15 12.47 13.46
N ALA A 82 5.33 13.62 12.80
CA ALA A 82 6.18 14.71 13.29
C ALA A 82 5.67 15.27 14.62
N LYS A 83 4.37 15.57 14.73
CA LYS A 83 3.75 16.08 15.97
C LYS A 83 3.84 15.07 17.11
N VAL A 84 3.60 13.79 16.83
CA VAL A 84 3.74 12.73 17.84
C VAL A 84 5.21 12.56 18.25
N GLY A 85 6.15 12.70 17.31
CA GLY A 85 7.58 12.72 17.57
C GLY A 85 8.00 13.86 18.51
N GLU A 86 7.47 15.07 18.30
CA GLU A 86 7.68 16.22 19.20
C GLU A 86 7.19 15.92 20.63
N ILE A 87 6.01 15.31 20.77
CA ILE A 87 5.45 14.92 22.08
C ILE A 87 6.32 13.85 22.77
N MET A 88 6.84 12.90 21.99
CA MET A 88 7.67 11.80 22.51
C MET A 88 9.16 12.18 22.67
N GLY A 89 9.58 13.36 22.19
CA GLY A 89 10.98 13.79 22.17
C GLY A 89 11.86 12.98 21.20
N ILE A 90 11.28 12.36 20.17
CA ILE A 90 11.97 11.50 19.20
C ILE A 90 11.70 12.03 17.79
N SER A 91 12.73 12.16 16.96
CA SER A 91 12.56 12.52 15.55
C SER A 91 11.83 11.40 14.81
N ALA A 92 10.67 11.71 14.23
CA ALA A 92 9.94 10.80 13.35
C ALA A 92 10.56 10.83 11.95
N GLU A 93 11.16 9.72 11.50
CA GLU A 93 11.53 9.59 10.10
C GLU A 93 10.25 9.43 9.25
N ALA A 94 10.13 10.27 8.22
CA ALA A 94 9.04 10.18 7.26
C ALA A 94 9.29 8.96 6.35
N GLY A 95 8.56 7.87 6.60
CA GLY A 95 8.49 6.73 5.69
C GLY A 95 7.79 7.11 4.39
N GLU A 96 8.11 6.42 3.30
CA GLU A 96 7.44 6.63 2.01
C GLU A 96 5.95 6.33 2.11
N LYS A 97 5.10 7.22 1.56
CA LYS A 97 3.65 7.03 1.52
C LYS A 97 3.33 5.69 0.86
N GLN A 98 2.56 4.89 1.58
CA GLN A 98 2.04 3.62 1.10
C GLN A 98 0.62 3.81 0.58
N VAL A 99 0.25 3.08 -0.46
CA VAL A 99 -1.08 3.14 -1.09
C VAL A 99 -1.57 1.73 -1.42
N ALA A 100 -2.89 1.59 -1.48
CA ALA A 100 -3.52 0.34 -1.89
C ALA A 100 -3.57 0.23 -3.42
N LYS A 101 -3.32 -0.96 -3.95
CA LYS A 101 -3.41 -1.27 -5.39
C LYS A 101 -4.15 -2.57 -5.63
N VAL A 102 -5.05 -2.57 -6.60
CA VAL A 102 -5.76 -3.78 -7.06
C VAL A 102 -4.89 -4.53 -8.07
N ILE A 103 -4.56 -5.79 -7.79
CA ILE A 103 -3.80 -6.66 -8.70
C ILE A 103 -4.71 -7.47 -9.63
N CYS A 104 -5.54 -6.77 -10.41
CA CYS A 104 -6.40 -7.39 -11.41
C CYS A 104 -6.65 -6.48 -12.61
N LYS A 105 -6.25 -6.96 -13.79
CA LYS A 105 -6.52 -6.34 -15.10
C LYS A 105 -7.65 -7.03 -15.88
N GLY A 106 -8.36 -7.96 -15.24
CA GLY A 106 -9.41 -8.77 -15.85
C GLY A 106 -10.74 -8.04 -15.99
N THR A 107 -10.75 -7.00 -16.82
CA THR A 107 -11.94 -6.21 -17.18
C THR A 107 -13.04 -7.04 -17.84
N CYS A 108 -14.24 -6.48 -18.03
CA CYS A 108 -15.34 -7.15 -18.75
C CYS A 108 -14.95 -7.53 -20.19
N SER A 109 -14.09 -6.75 -20.83
CA SER A 109 -13.59 -7.01 -22.19
C SER A 109 -12.54 -8.12 -22.27
N SER A 110 -11.82 -8.39 -21.18
CA SER A 110 -10.68 -9.31 -21.19
C SER A 110 -10.94 -10.62 -20.44
N ALA A 111 -11.74 -10.60 -19.39
CA ALA A 111 -12.11 -11.77 -18.59
C ALA A 111 -13.51 -12.25 -18.94
N LYS A 112 -13.63 -13.53 -19.29
CA LYS A 112 -14.91 -14.16 -19.60
C LYS A 112 -15.71 -14.44 -18.33
N ASP A 113 -17.03 -14.43 -18.46
CA ASP A 113 -17.95 -14.87 -17.43
C ASP A 113 -18.47 -16.28 -17.71
N LYS A 114 -18.73 -17.05 -16.64
CA LYS A 114 -19.35 -18.39 -16.72
C LYS A 114 -20.87 -18.34 -16.61
N TYR A 115 -21.40 -17.28 -16.01
CA TYR A 115 -22.83 -17.02 -15.84
C TYR A 115 -23.03 -15.53 -15.58
N GLU A 116 -24.24 -15.04 -15.80
CA GLU A 116 -24.65 -13.69 -15.43
C GLU A 116 -25.12 -13.66 -13.97
N TYR A 117 -24.54 -12.77 -13.16
CA TYR A 117 -24.87 -12.70 -11.74
C TYR A 117 -26.06 -11.77 -11.50
N GLU A 118 -27.20 -12.36 -11.17
CA GLU A 118 -28.37 -11.64 -10.69
C GLU A 118 -28.49 -11.82 -9.17
N GLY A 119 -27.99 -10.83 -8.42
CA GLY A 119 -28.00 -10.87 -6.97
C GLY A 119 -27.65 -9.52 -6.35
N ILE A 120 -27.43 -9.52 -5.03
CA ILE A 120 -27.03 -8.32 -4.30
C ILE A 120 -25.64 -7.91 -4.79
N SER A 121 -25.45 -6.61 -5.05
CA SER A 121 -24.16 -6.04 -5.45
C SER A 121 -23.16 -6.05 -4.28
N ASP A 122 -22.66 -7.23 -3.94
CA ASP A 122 -21.64 -7.46 -2.91
C ASP A 122 -20.73 -8.62 -3.34
N CYS A 123 -19.43 -8.36 -3.39
CA CYS A 123 -18.40 -9.32 -3.77
C CYS A 123 -18.38 -10.54 -2.86
N ARG A 124 -18.68 -10.41 -1.55
CA ARG A 124 -18.65 -11.54 -0.61
C ARG A 124 -19.81 -12.47 -0.89
N ALA A 125 -21.01 -11.93 -1.10
CA ALA A 125 -22.18 -12.70 -1.51
C ALA A 125 -21.94 -13.46 -2.81
N ALA A 126 -21.47 -12.77 -3.86
CA ALA A 126 -21.17 -13.41 -5.14
C ALA A 126 -20.02 -14.44 -5.05
N ASN A 127 -19.03 -14.23 -4.18
CA ASN A 127 -17.90 -15.14 -4.05
C ASN A 127 -18.32 -16.53 -3.54
N VAL A 128 -19.38 -16.64 -2.73
CA VAL A 128 -19.91 -17.93 -2.27
C VAL A 128 -20.52 -18.74 -3.43
N LEU A 129 -21.03 -18.07 -4.46
CA LEU A 129 -21.58 -18.70 -5.66
C LEU A 129 -20.47 -19.04 -6.66
N ASN A 130 -19.77 -20.15 -6.42
CA ASN A 130 -18.72 -20.66 -7.30
C ASN A 130 -17.61 -19.61 -7.58
N SER A 131 -17.20 -18.88 -6.54
CA SER A 131 -16.17 -17.84 -6.64
C SER A 131 -16.55 -16.66 -7.57
N GLY A 132 -17.84 -16.36 -7.72
CA GLY A 132 -18.37 -15.25 -8.52
C GLY A 132 -18.51 -15.54 -10.01
N ALA A 133 -19.15 -14.65 -10.76
CA ALA A 133 -19.52 -14.82 -12.18
C ALA A 133 -18.34 -14.99 -13.15
N LYS A 134 -17.18 -14.41 -12.84
CA LYS A 134 -16.01 -14.53 -13.71
C LYS A 134 -15.54 -15.98 -13.82
N MET A 135 -15.10 -16.36 -15.03
CA MET A 135 -14.41 -17.63 -15.27
C MET A 135 -13.13 -17.73 -14.43
N CYS A 136 -12.44 -16.61 -14.24
CA CYS A 136 -11.30 -16.51 -13.33
C CYS A 136 -11.77 -16.48 -11.87
N LYS A 137 -11.41 -17.52 -11.11
CA LYS A 137 -11.77 -17.63 -9.67
C LYS A 137 -11.00 -16.65 -8.77
N PHE A 138 -9.93 -16.05 -9.27
CA PHE A 138 -8.99 -15.24 -8.48
C PHE A 138 -9.10 -13.73 -8.72
N GLY A 139 -9.81 -13.32 -9.77
CA GLY A 139 -9.90 -11.92 -10.19
C GLY A 139 -10.95 -11.10 -9.43
N CYS A 140 -10.92 -9.79 -9.64
CA CYS A 140 -11.91 -8.86 -9.11
C CYS A 140 -13.30 -9.22 -9.64
N LEU A 141 -14.31 -9.18 -8.79
CA LEU A 141 -15.70 -9.44 -9.19
C LEU A 141 -16.43 -8.19 -9.67
N GLY A 142 -15.90 -6.99 -9.40
CA GLY A 142 -16.49 -5.73 -9.85
C GLY A 142 -17.73 -5.26 -9.07
N LEU A 143 -18.13 -5.93 -8.00
CA LEU A 143 -19.38 -5.62 -7.27
C LEU A 143 -19.24 -4.60 -6.13
N GLY A 144 -18.14 -3.85 -6.05
CA GLY A 144 -18.12 -2.64 -5.19
C GLY A 144 -17.91 -2.80 -3.68
N THR A 145 -17.88 -4.00 -3.06
CA THR A 145 -17.70 -4.12 -1.60
C THR A 145 -16.51 -3.32 -1.03
N CYS A 146 -15.38 -3.26 -1.74
CA CYS A 146 -14.23 -2.46 -1.32
C CYS A 146 -14.44 -0.95 -1.48
N LYS A 147 -15.23 -0.53 -2.49
CA LYS A 147 -15.68 0.84 -2.67
C LYS A 147 -16.56 1.27 -1.51
N ASP A 148 -17.56 0.46 -1.15
CA ASP A 148 -18.49 0.78 -0.06
C ASP A 148 -17.80 0.82 1.32
N ALA A 149 -16.71 0.06 1.48
CA ALA A 149 -15.88 0.10 2.69
C ALA A 149 -14.92 1.31 2.76
N CYS A 150 -14.69 2.02 1.66
CA CYS A 150 -13.76 3.13 1.62
C CYS A 150 -14.43 4.43 2.09
N LYS A 151 -13.98 4.97 3.23
CA LYS A 151 -14.46 6.26 3.77
C LYS A 151 -13.81 7.50 3.14
N PHE A 152 -12.90 7.30 2.18
CA PHE A 152 -12.09 8.35 1.57
C PHE A 152 -12.41 8.54 0.08
N ASP A 153 -13.45 7.86 -0.42
CA ASP A 153 -13.86 7.88 -1.84
C ASP A 153 -12.70 7.61 -2.82
N ALA A 154 -11.74 6.80 -2.38
CA ALA A 154 -10.54 6.48 -3.15
C ALA A 154 -10.75 5.31 -4.12
N ILE A 155 -11.93 4.68 -4.17
CA ILE A 155 -12.16 3.46 -4.96
C ILE A 155 -13.38 3.64 -5.87
N SER A 156 -13.19 3.36 -7.15
CA SER A 156 -14.25 3.35 -8.16
C SER A 156 -14.30 1.99 -8.87
N ILE A 157 -15.47 1.61 -9.39
CA ILE A 157 -15.59 0.44 -10.26
C ILE A 157 -15.60 0.91 -11.71
N VAL A 158 -14.63 0.45 -12.49
CA VAL A 158 -14.45 0.80 -13.90
C VAL A 158 -14.26 -0.48 -14.70
N ASP A 159 -15.06 -0.68 -15.76
CA ASP A 159 -15.01 -1.86 -16.64
C ASP A 159 -14.97 -3.20 -15.88
N GLY A 160 -15.80 -3.31 -14.84
CA GLY A 160 -15.95 -4.53 -14.02
C GLY A 160 -14.81 -4.83 -13.05
N ILE A 161 -13.90 -3.87 -12.81
CA ILE A 161 -12.83 -3.99 -11.81
C ILE A 161 -12.77 -2.77 -10.88
N ALA A 162 -12.25 -2.97 -9.67
CA ALA A 162 -11.97 -1.87 -8.76
C ALA A 162 -10.68 -1.14 -9.16
N VAL A 163 -10.75 0.19 -9.22
CA VAL A 163 -9.63 1.11 -9.48
C VAL A 163 -9.48 2.00 -8.25
N ILE A 164 -8.25 2.10 -7.74
CA ILE A 164 -7.93 2.91 -6.56
C ILE A 164 -7.20 4.18 -7.02
N ASP A 165 -7.71 5.32 -6.58
CA ASP A 165 -7.09 6.62 -6.65
C ASP A 165 -6.01 6.72 -5.55
N GLU A 166 -4.74 6.72 -5.96
CA GLU A 166 -3.58 6.72 -5.07
C GLU A 166 -3.40 8.06 -4.33
N GLU A 167 -3.93 9.16 -4.87
CA GLU A 167 -3.87 10.48 -4.24
C GLU A 167 -4.78 10.52 -3.00
N LYS A 168 -5.99 9.96 -3.12
CA LYS A 168 -6.98 9.89 -2.02
C LYS A 168 -6.75 8.73 -1.06
N CYS A 169 -5.95 7.74 -1.45
CA CYS A 169 -5.71 6.57 -0.62
C CYS A 169 -4.81 6.92 0.58
N VAL A 170 -5.31 6.63 1.79
CA VAL A 170 -4.57 6.82 3.05
C VAL A 170 -4.08 5.50 3.67
N ASN A 171 -4.07 4.42 2.88
CA ASN A 171 -3.63 3.07 3.30
C ASN A 171 -4.22 2.58 4.66
N CYS A 172 -5.51 2.81 4.89
CA CYS A 172 -6.18 2.37 6.11
C CYS A 172 -6.46 0.85 6.18
N GLY A 173 -6.22 0.10 5.10
CA GLY A 173 -6.37 -1.36 5.05
C GLY A 173 -7.80 -1.91 4.91
N LYS A 174 -8.85 -1.10 5.09
CA LYS A 174 -10.26 -1.57 5.10
C LYS A 174 -10.67 -2.30 3.81
N CYS A 175 -10.25 -1.80 2.66
CA CYS A 175 -10.54 -2.43 1.37
C CYS A 175 -9.92 -3.83 1.26
N LYS A 176 -8.71 -4.04 1.83
CA LYS A 176 -8.02 -5.33 1.86
C LYS A 176 -8.74 -6.34 2.76
N GLU A 177 -9.20 -5.90 3.93
CA GLU A 177 -9.96 -6.74 4.88
C GLU A 177 -11.26 -7.28 4.27
N VAL A 178 -12.01 -6.43 3.55
CA VAL A 178 -13.32 -6.82 3.01
C VAL A 178 -13.23 -7.55 1.66
N CYS A 179 -12.06 -7.59 1.02
CA CYS A 179 -11.90 -8.18 -0.30
C CYS A 179 -11.88 -9.71 -0.22
N PRO A 180 -12.92 -10.43 -0.70
CA PRO A 180 -12.98 -11.89 -0.59
C PRO A 180 -11.98 -12.61 -1.50
N LYS A 181 -11.30 -11.87 -2.39
CA LYS A 181 -10.32 -12.38 -3.35
C LYS A 181 -8.86 -12.16 -2.91
N GLY A 182 -8.63 -11.32 -1.91
CA GLY A 182 -7.27 -10.98 -1.46
C GLY A 182 -6.40 -10.31 -2.53
N ILE A 183 -7.00 -9.55 -3.45
CA ILE A 183 -6.31 -8.92 -4.60
C ILE A 183 -5.96 -7.44 -4.39
N ILE A 184 -6.07 -6.95 -3.16
CA ILE A 184 -5.70 -5.58 -2.82
C ILE A 184 -4.42 -5.66 -2.01
N ILE A 185 -3.33 -5.16 -2.58
CA ILE A 185 -2.01 -5.12 -1.95
C ILE A 185 -1.68 -3.70 -1.52
N THR A 186 -0.72 -3.58 -0.62
CA THR A 186 -0.09 -2.31 -0.29
C THR A 186 1.21 -2.21 -1.07
N LYS A 187 1.48 -1.04 -1.65
CA LYS A 187 2.74 -0.72 -2.31
C LYS A 187 3.19 0.69 -1.90
N PRO A 188 4.49 1.01 -2.03
CA PRO A 188 4.93 2.39 -2.01
C PRO A 188 4.31 3.18 -3.16
N GLU A 189 4.02 4.46 -2.93
CA GLU A 189 3.46 5.35 -3.95
C GLU A 189 4.40 5.49 -5.16
N SER A 190 5.72 5.53 -4.95
CA SER A 190 6.71 5.57 -6.04
C SER A 190 6.76 4.31 -6.89
N GLN A 191 6.24 3.19 -6.41
CA GLN A 191 6.22 1.94 -7.16
C GLN A 191 5.14 1.99 -8.25
N GLU A 192 5.51 2.42 -9.46
CA GLU A 192 4.61 2.40 -10.62
C GLU A 192 4.47 1.02 -11.26
N VAL A 193 5.50 0.17 -11.12
CA VAL A 193 5.56 -1.13 -11.82
C VAL A 193 5.00 -2.24 -10.95
N VAL A 194 3.80 -2.72 -11.30
CA VAL A 194 3.08 -3.78 -10.56
C VAL A 194 2.47 -4.79 -11.52
N VAL A 195 2.55 -6.08 -11.19
CA VAL A 195 1.86 -7.15 -11.94
C VAL A 195 0.39 -7.19 -11.54
N GLU A 196 -0.51 -6.84 -12.45
CA GLU A 196 -1.96 -6.71 -12.19
C GLU A 196 -2.72 -8.03 -12.40
N CYS A 197 -2.26 -9.10 -11.74
CA CYS A 197 -2.94 -10.40 -11.79
C CYS A 197 -2.70 -11.18 -10.48
N ASN A 198 -3.65 -12.06 -10.16
CA ASN A 198 -3.61 -12.96 -9.01
C ASN A 198 -3.98 -14.41 -9.39
N SER A 199 -3.93 -14.74 -10.68
CA SER A 199 -4.25 -16.09 -11.13
C SER A 199 -3.21 -17.09 -10.61
N LYS A 200 -3.67 -18.22 -10.06
CA LYS A 200 -2.82 -19.35 -9.66
C LYS A 200 -2.68 -20.40 -10.77
N GLU A 201 -3.15 -20.07 -11.97
CA GLU A 201 -3.11 -20.93 -13.16
C GLU A 201 -1.96 -20.52 -14.08
N PHE A 202 -1.64 -21.37 -15.06
CA PHE A 202 -0.47 -21.19 -15.92
C PHE A 202 -0.81 -21.36 -17.40
N GLY A 203 -0.12 -20.59 -18.26
CA GLY A 203 -0.18 -20.76 -19.70
C GLY A 203 -1.59 -20.66 -20.30
N LYS A 204 -1.98 -21.70 -21.05
CA LYS A 204 -3.25 -21.75 -21.80
C LYS A 204 -4.47 -21.62 -20.89
N ALA A 205 -4.43 -22.22 -19.70
CA ALA A 205 -5.54 -22.19 -18.74
C ALA A 205 -5.91 -20.74 -18.34
N VAL A 206 -4.91 -19.85 -18.25
CA VAL A 206 -5.15 -18.43 -17.99
C VAL A 206 -5.78 -17.78 -19.22
N LYS A 207 -5.17 -17.94 -20.39
CA LYS A 207 -5.65 -17.29 -21.64
C LYS A 207 -7.07 -17.68 -22.03
N GLU A 208 -7.49 -18.92 -21.75
CA GLU A 208 -8.85 -19.37 -22.02
C GLU A 208 -9.89 -18.58 -21.22
N LYS A 209 -9.53 -18.09 -20.03
CA LYS A 209 -10.39 -17.38 -19.09
C LYS A 209 -10.23 -15.86 -19.14
N CYS A 210 -9.00 -15.38 -19.34
CA CYS A 210 -8.65 -13.97 -19.33
C CYS A 210 -7.49 -13.68 -20.28
N THR A 211 -7.72 -12.83 -21.29
CA THR A 211 -6.68 -12.43 -22.26
C THR A 211 -5.61 -11.52 -21.66
N ALA A 212 -5.95 -10.79 -20.59
CA ALA A 212 -5.07 -9.88 -19.86
C ALA A 212 -4.29 -10.54 -18.70
N GLY A 213 -4.46 -11.85 -18.46
CA GLY A 213 -3.85 -12.53 -17.32
C GLY A 213 -2.33 -12.77 -17.47
N CYS A 214 -1.62 -12.92 -16.35
CA CYS A 214 -0.24 -13.42 -16.36
C CYS A 214 -0.23 -14.90 -16.72
N ILE A 215 0.53 -15.27 -17.75
CA ILE A 215 0.63 -16.66 -18.23
C ILE A 215 1.88 -17.40 -17.69
N GLY A 216 2.71 -16.74 -16.89
CA GLY A 216 3.90 -17.35 -16.29
C GLY A 216 5.08 -17.58 -17.25
N CYS A 217 5.18 -16.83 -18.35
CA CYS A 217 6.19 -17.09 -19.41
C CYS A 217 7.65 -16.76 -19.05
N GLY A 218 7.91 -16.02 -17.96
CA GLY A 218 9.26 -15.65 -17.52
C GLY A 218 9.98 -14.56 -18.33
N MET A 219 9.34 -13.95 -19.34
CA MET A 219 9.95 -12.88 -20.14
C MET A 219 10.31 -11.64 -19.29
N CYS A 220 9.50 -11.32 -18.29
CA CYS A 220 9.78 -10.21 -17.37
C CYS A 220 11.04 -10.46 -16.54
N VAL A 221 11.23 -11.69 -16.04
CA VAL A 221 12.42 -12.08 -15.29
C VAL A 221 13.67 -11.93 -16.16
N LYS A 222 13.64 -12.45 -17.38
CA LYS A 222 14.77 -12.30 -18.33
C LYS A 222 15.07 -10.85 -18.70
N ALA A 223 14.05 -9.98 -18.70
CA ALA A 223 14.22 -8.56 -18.99
C ALA A 223 14.74 -7.75 -17.80
N CYS A 224 14.64 -8.27 -16.58
CA CYS A 224 15.04 -7.58 -15.36
C CYS A 224 16.55 -7.75 -15.11
N LYS A 225 17.31 -6.65 -15.16
CA LYS A 225 18.75 -6.62 -14.81
C LYS A 225 19.02 -6.37 -13.32
N PHE A 226 17.98 -6.47 -12.49
CA PHE A 226 17.99 -6.08 -11.08
C PHE A 226 17.49 -7.17 -10.14
N ASP A 227 17.16 -8.35 -10.68
CA ASP A 227 16.63 -9.49 -9.91
C ASP A 227 15.43 -9.12 -9.04
N ALA A 228 14.64 -8.15 -9.50
CA ALA A 228 13.49 -7.60 -8.80
C ALA A 228 12.20 -8.37 -9.05
N ILE A 229 12.24 -9.43 -9.87
CA ILE A 229 11.04 -10.20 -10.26
C ILE A 229 11.21 -11.65 -9.84
N ILE A 230 10.27 -12.12 -9.03
CA ILE A 230 10.21 -13.50 -8.53
C ILE A 230 8.94 -14.20 -9.04
N PHE A 231 8.97 -15.52 -9.11
CA PHE A 231 7.78 -16.33 -9.36
C PHE A 231 7.28 -16.93 -8.07
N GLU A 232 6.05 -16.59 -7.71
CA GLU A 232 5.32 -17.22 -6.61
C GLU A 232 3.96 -17.67 -7.15
N ASP A 233 3.49 -18.87 -6.81
CA ASP A 233 2.20 -19.39 -7.27
C ASP A 233 1.99 -19.32 -8.80
N LYS A 234 3.06 -19.51 -9.58
CA LYS A 234 3.05 -19.47 -11.06
C LYS A 234 2.77 -18.08 -11.66
N ILE A 235 2.82 -17.03 -10.84
CA ILE A 235 2.70 -15.63 -11.26
C ILE A 235 3.95 -14.83 -10.91
N ALA A 236 4.26 -13.84 -11.74
CA ALA A 236 5.36 -12.92 -11.47
C ALA A 236 4.95 -11.92 -10.38
N LYS A 237 5.83 -11.67 -9.41
CA LYS A 237 5.72 -10.60 -8.41
C LYS A 237 6.97 -9.72 -8.47
N ILE A 238 6.81 -8.44 -8.14
CA ILE A 238 7.87 -7.45 -8.20
C ILE A 238 8.22 -7.04 -6.78
N ASP A 239 9.50 -7.15 -6.44
CA ASP A 239 10.08 -6.66 -5.19
C ASP A 239 10.30 -5.14 -5.30
N PRO A 240 9.60 -4.31 -4.50
CA PRO A 240 9.78 -2.86 -4.52
C PRO A 240 11.20 -2.43 -4.15
N ASN A 241 11.88 -3.16 -3.28
CA ASN A 241 13.21 -2.77 -2.77
C ASN A 241 14.31 -2.89 -3.83
N LYS A 242 14.06 -3.70 -4.88
CA LYS A 242 15.02 -3.93 -5.98
C LYS A 242 14.59 -3.29 -7.28
N CYS A 243 13.31 -2.96 -7.41
CA CYS A 243 12.77 -2.43 -8.66
C CYS A 243 13.11 -0.95 -8.80
N VAL A 244 13.91 -0.62 -9.80
CA VAL A 244 14.31 0.77 -10.11
C VAL A 244 13.39 1.47 -11.11
N GLY A 245 12.23 0.89 -11.43
CA GLY A 245 11.28 1.50 -12.36
C GLY A 245 11.83 1.72 -13.78
N CYS A 246 12.53 0.75 -14.37
CA CYS A 246 13.05 0.86 -15.75
C CYS A 246 12.02 0.50 -16.86
N MET A 247 10.85 -0.04 -16.46
CA MET A 247 9.75 -0.56 -17.28
C MET A 247 10.13 -1.54 -18.41
N GLN A 248 11.29 -2.20 -18.34
CA GLN A 248 11.67 -3.22 -19.32
C GLN A 248 10.70 -4.42 -19.31
N CYS A 249 10.26 -4.83 -18.13
CA CYS A 249 9.26 -5.88 -17.97
C CYS A 249 7.89 -5.50 -18.56
N VAL A 250 7.48 -4.23 -18.45
CA VAL A 250 6.23 -3.71 -19.03
C VAL A 250 6.28 -3.85 -20.54
N ALA A 251 7.36 -3.38 -21.17
CA ALA A 251 7.52 -3.42 -22.63
C ALA A 251 7.58 -4.86 -23.19
N LYS A 252 8.19 -5.80 -22.43
CA LYS A 252 8.35 -7.19 -22.87
C LYS A 252 7.17 -8.10 -22.51
N CYS A 253 6.19 -7.62 -21.74
CA CYS A 253 5.07 -8.45 -21.31
C CYS A 253 4.06 -8.68 -22.46
N PRO A 254 3.88 -9.92 -22.95
CA PRO A 254 3.01 -10.19 -24.11
C PRO A 254 1.53 -9.98 -23.81
N THR A 255 1.11 -10.10 -22.53
CA THR A 255 -0.28 -9.91 -22.12
C THR A 255 -0.55 -8.50 -21.57
N LYS A 256 0.46 -7.63 -21.50
CA LYS A 256 0.37 -6.27 -20.95
C LYS A 256 -0.23 -6.21 -19.54
N VAL A 257 -0.07 -7.28 -18.76
CA VAL A 257 -0.58 -7.40 -17.40
C VAL A 257 0.22 -6.59 -16.37
N ILE A 258 1.43 -6.17 -16.72
CA ILE A 258 2.27 -5.35 -15.84
C ILE A 258 1.94 -3.88 -16.10
N SER A 259 1.60 -3.16 -15.04
CA SER A 259 1.39 -1.71 -15.07
C SER A 259 2.73 -0.95 -15.06
N GLY A 260 2.69 0.29 -15.54
CA GLY A 260 3.83 1.19 -15.62
C GLY A 260 3.75 2.07 -16.86
N ASP A 261 4.01 3.36 -16.70
CA ASP A 261 3.96 4.32 -17.79
C ASP A 261 5.34 4.48 -18.43
N ILE A 262 5.50 3.95 -19.63
CA ILE A 262 6.78 4.01 -20.37
C ILE A 262 7.09 5.45 -20.78
N THR A 263 6.09 6.32 -20.91
CA THR A 263 6.26 7.70 -21.38
C THR A 263 6.82 8.62 -20.29
N LYS A 264 6.65 8.27 -19.01
CA LYS A 264 7.12 9.05 -17.86
C LYS A 264 8.57 8.77 -17.46
N LYS A 265 9.32 7.98 -18.23
CA LYS A 265 10.72 7.67 -17.94
C LYS A 265 11.59 8.93 -17.93
N LYS A 266 12.06 9.33 -16.75
CA LYS A 266 13.06 10.38 -16.60
C LYS A 266 14.42 9.85 -17.07
N LYS A 267 14.88 10.33 -18.21
CA LYS A 267 16.21 9.98 -18.75
C LYS A 267 17.27 10.83 -18.06
N VAL A 268 18.43 10.22 -17.83
CA VAL A 268 19.58 10.92 -17.26
C VAL A 268 20.27 11.74 -18.34
N THR A 269 20.67 12.96 -18.00
CA THR A 269 21.54 13.83 -18.80
C THR A 269 22.84 14.08 -18.02
N ILE A 270 23.96 14.28 -18.73
CA ILE A 270 25.25 14.60 -18.12
C ILE A 270 25.60 16.03 -18.49
N ASP A 271 25.82 16.87 -17.48
CA ASP A 271 26.34 18.22 -17.68
C ASP A 271 27.78 18.14 -18.24
N GLN A 272 27.97 18.73 -19.43
CA GLN A 272 29.24 18.69 -20.13
C GLN A 272 30.28 19.61 -19.50
N GLU A 273 29.90 20.63 -18.74
CA GLU A 273 30.83 21.52 -18.05
C GLU A 273 31.41 20.81 -16.81
N LEU A 274 30.54 20.17 -16.02
CA LEU A 274 30.90 19.52 -14.76
C LEU A 274 31.52 18.12 -14.92
N CYS A 275 31.33 17.46 -16.06
CA CYS A 275 31.85 16.12 -16.28
C CYS A 275 33.40 16.09 -16.29
N VAL A 276 34.01 15.40 -15.32
CA VAL A 276 35.49 15.26 -15.24
C VAL A 276 36.04 14.04 -15.99
N GLY A 277 35.18 13.26 -16.66
CA GLY A 277 35.60 12.09 -17.43
C GLY A 277 36.10 10.90 -16.57
N CYS A 278 35.56 10.71 -15.37
CA CYS A 278 36.00 9.67 -14.42
C CYS A 278 35.53 8.23 -14.75
N THR A 279 34.59 8.07 -15.68
CA THR A 279 34.01 6.78 -16.16
C THR A 279 33.14 6.01 -15.15
N VAL A 280 32.88 6.58 -13.98
CA VAL A 280 32.05 5.93 -12.94
C VAL A 280 30.64 5.65 -13.47
N CYS A 281 30.02 6.64 -14.11
CA CYS A 281 28.68 6.51 -14.67
C CYS A 281 28.60 5.38 -15.71
N LYS A 282 29.58 5.29 -16.64
CA LYS A 282 29.68 4.24 -17.66
C LYS A 282 29.79 2.85 -17.02
N LYS A 283 30.63 2.68 -16.00
CA LYS A 283 30.80 1.40 -15.27
C LYS A 283 29.54 0.95 -14.52
N GLN A 284 28.71 1.88 -14.04
CA GLN A 284 27.46 1.57 -13.35
C GLN A 284 26.30 1.28 -14.32
N CYS A 285 26.39 1.72 -15.57
CA CYS A 285 25.30 1.57 -16.53
C CYS A 285 25.13 0.10 -16.94
N LYS A 286 24.06 -0.55 -16.46
CA LYS A 286 23.71 -1.92 -16.88
C LYS A 286 23.15 -2.00 -18.31
N PHE A 287 22.97 -0.89 -19.01
CA PHE A 287 22.30 -0.80 -20.32
C PHE A 287 23.20 -0.26 -21.44
N ASP A 288 24.49 -0.07 -21.16
CA ASP A 288 25.47 0.44 -22.14
C ASP A 288 25.01 1.74 -22.81
N ALA A 289 24.34 2.58 -22.02
CA ALA A 289 23.71 3.84 -22.48
C ALA A 289 24.63 5.06 -22.32
N ILE A 290 25.90 4.87 -21.95
CA ILE A 290 26.85 5.97 -21.68
C ILE A 290 28.08 5.80 -22.56
N GLU A 291 28.38 6.83 -23.33
CA GLU A 291 29.49 6.91 -24.28
C GLU A 291 30.62 7.81 -23.75
N GLY A 292 31.83 7.58 -24.27
CA GLY A 292 33.07 8.30 -23.96
C GLY A 292 34.03 7.53 -23.05
N GLU A 293 35.31 7.90 -23.10
CA GLU A 293 36.41 7.22 -22.40
C GLU A 293 36.94 8.01 -21.19
N LEU A 294 38.00 7.50 -20.55
CA LEU A 294 38.66 8.17 -19.43
C LEU A 294 39.24 9.52 -19.87
N LYS A 295 38.99 10.58 -19.09
CA LYS A 295 39.35 11.98 -19.37
C LYS A 295 38.56 12.64 -20.51
N GLU A 296 37.59 11.95 -21.10
CA GLU A 296 36.66 12.51 -22.09
C GLU A 296 35.32 12.85 -21.44
N LYS A 297 34.60 13.80 -22.04
CA LYS A 297 33.24 14.14 -21.63
C LYS A 297 32.29 13.00 -22.02
N HIS A 298 31.44 12.57 -21.07
CA HIS A 298 30.51 11.46 -21.29
C HIS A 298 29.16 11.95 -21.83
N LYS A 299 28.54 11.15 -22.70
CA LYS A 299 27.22 11.42 -23.28
C LYS A 299 26.29 10.25 -23.03
N VAL A 300 25.01 10.55 -22.79
CA VAL A 300 23.98 9.52 -22.62
C VAL A 300 23.26 9.26 -23.95
N ASP A 301 23.22 8.00 -24.36
CA ASP A 301 22.37 7.51 -25.45
C ASP A 301 20.92 7.42 -24.93
N ALA A 302 20.07 8.31 -25.44
CA ALA A 302 18.69 8.43 -25.00
C ALA A 302 17.86 7.19 -25.34
N ASP A 303 18.21 6.39 -26.34
CA ASP A 303 17.44 5.23 -26.77
C ASP A 303 17.72 4.01 -25.90
N LYS A 304 18.96 3.88 -25.39
CA LYS A 304 19.35 2.84 -24.45
C LYS A 304 19.09 3.20 -22.99
N CYS A 305 19.03 4.49 -22.68
CA CYS A 305 18.80 4.96 -21.32
C CYS A 305 17.38 4.62 -20.85
N VAL A 306 17.31 3.82 -19.78
CA VAL A 306 16.03 3.39 -19.19
C VAL A 306 15.61 4.22 -17.97
N GLY A 307 16.39 5.22 -17.59
CA GLY A 307 16.08 6.07 -16.44
C GLY A 307 16.18 5.36 -15.07
N CYS A 308 17.09 4.40 -14.91
CA CYS A 308 17.26 3.69 -13.64
C CYS A 308 18.09 4.43 -12.58
N HIS A 309 18.72 5.57 -12.95
CA HIS A 309 19.53 6.42 -12.07
C HIS A 309 20.72 5.75 -11.35
N LEU A 310 21.01 4.46 -11.58
CA LEU A 310 22.18 3.76 -11.03
C LEU A 310 23.51 4.49 -11.27
N CYS A 311 23.64 5.17 -12.41
CA CYS A 311 24.84 5.92 -12.73
C CYS A 311 25.09 7.11 -11.80
N MET A 312 24.07 7.60 -11.09
CA MET A 312 24.14 8.77 -10.21
C MET A 312 24.49 8.42 -8.75
N GLU A 313 24.24 7.19 -8.30
CA GLU A 313 24.42 6.80 -6.88
C GLU A 313 25.84 7.00 -6.34
N LYS A 314 26.85 6.86 -7.22
CA LYS A 314 28.27 7.00 -6.89
C LYS A 314 28.93 8.22 -7.51
N MET A 315 28.15 9.12 -8.10
CA MET A 315 28.66 10.40 -8.59
C MET A 315 28.77 11.39 -7.44
N SER A 316 29.81 12.21 -7.44
CA SER A 316 29.85 13.42 -6.61
C SER A 316 28.59 14.24 -6.88
N LYS A 317 27.97 14.78 -5.82
CA LYS A 317 26.70 15.53 -5.88
C LYS A 317 26.72 16.79 -6.78
N GLU A 318 27.86 17.10 -7.37
CA GLU A 318 28.17 18.32 -8.14
C GLU A 318 28.39 18.04 -9.63
N SER A 319 27.97 16.88 -10.16
CA SER A 319 28.33 16.45 -11.53
C SER A 319 27.14 16.09 -12.42
N TYR A 320 25.92 16.49 -12.03
CA TYR A 320 24.68 16.23 -12.75
C TYR A 320 23.70 17.40 -12.62
#